data_AF-A0A822ZPL6-F1
#
_entry.id   AF-A0A822ZPL6-F1
#
_cell.length_a   1.000
_cell.length_b   1.000
_cell.length_c   1.000
_cell.angle_alpha   90.00
_cell.angle_beta   90.00
_cell.angle_gamma   90.00
#
_symmetry.space_group_name_H-M   'P 1'
#
loop_
_entity.id
_entity.type
_entity.pdbx_description
1 polymer ?
#
loop_
_entity_poly.entity_id
_entity_poly.type
_entity_poly.pdbx_seq_one_letter_code
_entity_poly.pdbx_strand_id
1 'polypeptide(L)'
;MSIFFSNNTHRRIRIRIASKFGVSFMKRGDKYLGGPLFLGRAKTVEWNYLVDRLKMRLSNWKKKTLSHVGRSVFITTTLQALPQYIMQTYLLLATICNELNNV
;
A
#
# COMPACT_ATOMS: atom_id res chain seq x y z
N MET A 1 1.00 19.93 2.08
CA MET A 1 -0.15 19.64 1.21
C MET A 1 0.35 19.57 -0.22
N SER A 2 0.09 18.45 -0.89
CA SER A 2 0.68 18.13 -2.18
C SER A 2 -0.43 17.75 -3.16
N ILE A 3 -0.31 18.16 -4.42
CA ILE A 3 -1.33 17.91 -5.44
C ILE A 3 -0.80 16.98 -6.54
N PHE A 4 -1.64 16.08 -7.02
CA PHE A 4 -1.31 15.18 -8.11
C PHE A 4 -2.12 15.51 -9.35
N PHE A 5 -1.48 15.41 -10.51
CA PHE A 5 -2.10 15.66 -11.81
C PHE A 5 -1.94 14.44 -12.72
N SER A 6 -3.03 14.04 -13.38
CA SER A 6 -3.00 13.03 -14.44
C SER A 6 -2.03 13.42 -15.55
N ASN A 7 -1.41 12.42 -16.20
CA ASN A 7 -0.46 12.62 -17.30
C ASN A 7 -1.02 13.48 -18.43
N ASN A 8 -2.33 13.47 -18.64
CA ASN A 8 -3.00 14.22 -19.70
C ASN A 8 -3.10 15.73 -19.43
N THR A 9 -2.70 16.21 -18.25
CA THR A 9 -2.82 17.64 -17.90
C THR A 9 -1.60 18.40 -18.41
N HIS A 10 -1.79 19.47 -19.20
CA HIS A 10 -0.69 20.28 -19.72
C HIS A 10 0.07 21.01 -18.60
N ARG A 11 1.41 21.09 -18.69
CA ARG A 11 2.28 21.62 -17.62
C ARG A 11 1.89 23.03 -17.16
N ARG A 12 1.48 23.89 -18.09
CA ARG A 12 1.02 25.27 -17.81
C ARG A 12 -0.18 25.29 -16.86
N ILE A 13 -1.13 24.38 -17.06
CA ILE A 13 -2.34 24.27 -16.21
C ILE A 13 -1.96 23.75 -14.82
N ARG A 14 -1.06 22.76 -14.74
CA ARG A 14 -0.58 22.21 -13.46
C ARG A 14 0.08 23.29 -12.60
N ILE A 15 0.94 24.11 -13.21
CA ILE A 15 1.62 25.22 -12.51
C ILE A 15 0.61 26.27 -12.05
N ARG A 16 -0.34 26.65 -12.92
CA ARG A 16 -1.38 27.64 -12.58
C ARG A 16 -2.26 27.20 -11.41
N ILE A 17 -2.61 25.92 -11.36
CA ILE A 17 -3.41 25.36 -10.26
C ILE A 17 -2.56 25.27 -9.00
N ALA A 18 -1.34 24.74 -9.08
CA ALA A 18 -0.44 24.63 -7.93
C ALA A 18 -0.13 26.01 -7.30
N SER A 19 0.09 27.04 -8.13
CA SER A 19 0.34 28.41 -7.65
C SER A 19 -0.89 29.04 -7.01
N LYS A 20 -2.09 28.79 -7.56
CA LYS A 20 -3.35 29.29 -6.99
C LYS A 20 -3.66 28.69 -5.62
N PHE A 21 -3.29 27.43 -5.41
CA PHE A 21 -3.51 26.72 -4.14
C PHE A 21 -2.30 26.76 -3.19
N GLY A 22 -1.14 27.27 -3.63
CA GLY A 22 0.08 27.33 -2.80
C GLY A 22 0.65 25.96 -2.42
N VAL A 23 0.40 24.92 -3.22
CA VAL A 23 0.75 23.52 -2.91
C VAL A 23 1.88 23.00 -3.81
N SER A 24 2.68 22.08 -3.28
CA SER A 24 3.76 21.43 -4.03
C SER A 24 3.24 20.27 -4.89
N PHE A 25 4.00 19.91 -5.92
CA PHE A 25 3.70 18.74 -6.74
C PHE A 25 4.00 17.45 -5.99
N MET A 26 3.03 16.54 -5.95
CA MET A 26 3.22 15.22 -5.36
C MET A 26 3.98 14.29 -6.31
N LYS A 27 4.97 13.56 -5.79
CA LYS A 27 5.72 12.58 -6.59
C LYS A 27 4.90 11.31 -6.74
N ARG A 28 5.10 10.60 -7.86
CA ARG A 28 4.37 9.38 -8.23
C ARG A 28 4.62 8.17 -7.29
N GLY A 29 5.40 8.35 -6.22
CA GLY A 29 5.69 7.35 -5.18
C GLY A 29 5.45 7.84 -3.75
N ASP A 30 4.77 8.98 -3.58
CA ASP A 30 4.46 9.49 -2.25
C ASP A 30 3.43 8.58 -1.55
N LYS A 31 3.69 8.32 -0.28
CA LYS A 31 2.84 7.46 0.56
C LYS A 31 1.74 8.28 1.20
N TYR A 32 0.52 7.74 1.21
CA TYR A 32 -0.60 8.28 1.95
C TYR A 32 -1.10 7.25 2.95
N LEU A 33 -1.32 7.68 4.20
CA LEU A 33 -1.70 6.81 5.32
C LEU A 33 -0.79 5.57 5.46
N GLY A 34 0.49 5.73 5.12
CA GLY A 34 1.51 4.69 5.22
C GLY A 34 1.60 3.72 4.03
N GLY A 35 0.66 3.74 3.07
CA GLY A 35 0.71 2.96 1.81
C GLY A 35 1.01 3.83 0.59
N PRO A 36 1.42 3.27 -0.56
CA PRO A 36 1.61 4.05 -1.79
C PRO A 36 0.29 4.70 -2.22
N LEU A 37 0.24 6.03 -2.42
CA LEU A 37 -1.02 6.71 -2.80
C LEU A 37 -1.43 6.36 -4.25
N PHE A 38 -0.45 6.09 -5.11
CA PHE A 38 -0.69 5.60 -6.47
C PHE A 38 -0.18 4.18 -6.58
N LEU A 39 -1.11 3.25 -6.80
CA LEU A 39 -0.77 1.94 -7.34
C LEU A 39 -0.50 2.13 -8.83
N GLY A 40 0.70 1.73 -9.26
CA GLY A 40 1.10 1.78 -10.65
C GLY A 40 0.47 0.62 -11.44
N ARG A 41 0.88 0.45 -12.69
CA ARG A 41 0.55 -0.76 -13.47
C ARG A 41 1.34 -2.00 -13.01
N ALA A 42 2.34 -1.82 -12.14
CA ALA A 42 3.27 -2.84 -11.71
C ALA A 42 2.79 -3.52 -10.40
N LYS A 43 1.82 -4.41 -10.57
CA LYS A 43 1.17 -5.23 -9.53
C LYS A 43 2.17 -5.99 -8.64
N THR A 44 3.32 -6.35 -9.19
CA THR A 44 4.40 -7.09 -8.49
C THR A 44 5.19 -6.26 -7.49
N VAL A 45 5.41 -4.97 -7.75
CA VAL A 45 6.11 -4.08 -6.81
C VAL A 45 5.24 -3.82 -5.57
N GLU A 46 3.93 -3.77 -5.77
CA GLU A 46 2.93 -3.58 -4.72
C GLU A 46 2.80 -4.83 -3.84
N TRP A 47 2.88 -6.02 -4.43
CA TRP A 47 2.94 -7.27 -3.68
C TRP A 47 4.19 -7.35 -2.79
N ASN A 48 5.37 -7.01 -3.33
CA ASN A 48 6.60 -7.00 -2.53
C ASN A 48 6.50 -6.05 -1.34
N TYR A 49 5.88 -4.87 -1.52
CA TYR A 49 5.62 -3.95 -0.43
C TYR A 49 4.71 -4.55 0.66
N LEU A 50 3.68 -5.32 0.28
CA LEU A 50 2.82 -6.03 1.23
C LEU A 50 3.60 -7.10 2.00
N VAL A 51 4.34 -7.95 1.30
CA VAL A 51 5.13 -9.04 1.88
C VAL A 51 6.16 -8.47 2.85
N ASP A 52 6.80 -7.34 2.52
CA ASP A 52 7.75 -6.68 3.40
C ASP A 52 7.08 -6.09 4.64
N ARG A 53 5.86 -5.53 4.52
CA ARG A 53 5.07 -5.06 5.67
C ARG A 53 4.68 -6.21 6.59
N LEU A 54 4.29 -7.35 6.04
CA LEU A 54 4.01 -8.58 6.80
C LEU A 54 5.25 -9.06 7.54
N LYS A 55 6.39 -9.17 6.85
CA LYS A 55 7.67 -9.56 7.46
C LYS A 55 8.10 -8.62 8.57
N MET A 56 7.92 -7.30 8.38
CA MET A 56 8.24 -6.30 9.41
C MET A 56 7.33 -6.41 10.63
N ARG A 57 6.03 -6.67 10.44
CA ARG A 57 5.12 -6.94 11.56
C ARG A 57 5.54 -8.21 12.28
N LEU A 58 5.77 -9.30 11.57
CA LEU A 58 6.21 -10.56 12.16
C LEU A 58 7.56 -10.44 12.90
N SER A 59 8.53 -9.69 12.36
CA SER A 59 9.84 -9.48 12.99
C SER A 59 9.75 -8.63 14.25
N ASN A 60 8.93 -7.57 14.25
CA ASN A 60 8.65 -6.77 15.44
C ASN A 60 7.92 -7.57 16.52
N TRP A 61 7.10 -8.54 16.12
CA TRP A 61 6.37 -9.42 17.04
C TRP A 61 7.22 -10.59 17.55
N LYS A 62 8.18 -11.11 16.78
CA LYS A 62 9.15 -12.12 17.26
C LYS A 62 9.94 -11.62 18.48
N LYS A 63 10.09 -10.31 18.64
CA LYS A 63 10.71 -9.66 19.81
C LYS A 63 9.81 -9.66 21.07
N LYS A 64 8.50 -9.91 20.92
CA LYS A 64 7.55 -10.08 22.03
C LYS A 64 7.29 -11.57 22.22
N THR A 65 7.55 -12.10 23.41
CA THR A 65 7.41 -13.53 23.71
C THR A 65 5.93 -13.93 23.77
N LEU A 66 5.40 -14.53 22.68
CA LEU A 66 4.08 -15.19 22.69
C LEU A 66 4.21 -16.70 22.83
N SER A 67 3.18 -17.31 23.44
CA SER A 67 2.95 -18.75 23.42
C SER A 67 2.82 -19.28 21.99
N HIS A 68 3.07 -20.57 21.79
CA HIS A 68 3.02 -21.20 20.46
C HIS A 68 1.66 -20.98 19.78
N VAL A 69 0.56 -21.15 20.52
CA VAL A 69 -0.81 -20.91 20.05
C VAL A 69 -1.03 -19.44 19.70
N GLY A 70 -0.55 -18.51 20.56
CA GLY A 70 -0.67 -17.08 20.31
C GLY A 70 0.06 -16.63 19.05
N ARG A 71 1.20 -17.25 18.69
CA ARG A 71 1.90 -16.98 17.43
C ARG A 71 1.11 -17.44 16.22
N SER A 72 0.51 -18.64 16.26
CA SER A 72 -0.29 -19.18 15.16
C SER A 72 -1.49 -18.27 14.86
N VAL A 73 -2.25 -17.90 15.89
CA VAL A 73 -3.39 -16.99 15.77
C VAL A 73 -2.97 -15.60 15.29
N PHE A 74 -1.82 -15.10 15.76
CA PHE A 74 -1.32 -13.81 15.31
C PHE A 74 -0.94 -13.81 13.83
N ILE A 75 -0.30 -14.87 13.35
CA ILE A 75 0.08 -15.02 11.94
C ILE A 75 -1.18 -15.05 11.07
N THR A 76 -2.17 -15.90 11.40
CA THR A 76 -3.40 -16.02 10.61
C THR A 76 -4.21 -14.72 10.59
N THR A 77 -4.37 -14.07 11.74
CA THR A 77 -5.12 -12.80 11.83
C THR A 77 -4.43 -11.66 11.08
N THR A 78 -3.10 -11.54 11.17
CA THR A 78 -2.37 -10.51 10.41
C THR A 78 -2.33 -10.78 8.91
N LEU A 79 -2.24 -12.06 8.50
CA LEU A 79 -2.34 -12.47 7.10
C LEU A 79 -3.72 -12.19 6.50
N GLN A 80 -4.79 -12.21 7.30
CA GLN A 80 -6.15 -11.89 6.83
C GLN A 80 -6.43 -10.38 6.82
N ALA A 81 -6.07 -9.67 7.90
CA ALA A 81 -6.41 -8.26 8.06
C ALA A 81 -5.67 -7.34 7.06
N LEU A 82 -4.42 -7.66 6.73
CA LEU A 82 -3.59 -6.82 5.84
C LEU A 82 -4.09 -6.81 4.38
N PRO A 83 -4.34 -7.97 3.75
CA PRO A 83 -5.02 -8.01 2.46
C PRO A 83 -6.37 -7.33 2.54
N GLN A 84 -7.22 -7.66 3.52
CA GLN A 84 -8.58 -7.08 3.62
C GLN A 84 -8.58 -5.54 3.64
N TYR A 85 -7.63 -4.91 4.34
CA TYR A 85 -7.47 -3.45 4.33
C TYR A 85 -7.10 -2.90 2.94
N ILE A 86 -6.25 -3.59 2.21
CA ILE A 86 -5.83 -3.19 0.85
C ILE A 86 -6.95 -3.44 -0.16
N MET A 87 -7.71 -4.52 0.01
CA MET A 87 -8.89 -4.83 -0.79
C MET A 87 -9.97 -3.74 -0.66
N GLN A 88 -10.09 -3.09 0.51
CA GLN A 88 -11.02 -1.98 0.72
C GLN A 88 -10.53 -0.66 0.10
N THR A 89 -9.21 -0.48 -0.04
CA THR A 89 -8.62 0.78 -0.50
C THR A 89 -8.24 0.76 -1.99
N TYR A 90 -8.16 -0.43 -2.60
CA TYR A 90 -7.76 -0.62 -3.99
C TYR A 90 -8.62 -1.67 -4.68
N LEU A 91 -8.92 -1.44 -5.97
CA LEU A 91 -9.66 -2.41 -6.78
C LEU A 91 -8.83 -3.70 -6.86
N LEU A 92 -9.30 -4.75 -6.20
CA LEU A 92 -8.66 -6.05 -6.15
C LEU A 92 -8.50 -6.62 -7.55
N LEU A 93 -7.26 -6.87 -7.94
CA LEU A 93 -7.01 -7.66 -9.12
C LEU A 93 -7.22 -9.13 -8.77
N ALA A 94 -8.22 -9.76 -9.38
CA ALA A 94 -8.56 -11.18 -9.22
C ALA A 94 -7.35 -12.14 -9.32
N THR A 95 -6.27 -11.71 -9.98
CA THR A 95 -4.98 -12.41 -10.05
C THR A 95 -4.34 -12.63 -8.68
N ILE A 96 -4.49 -11.68 -7.74
CA ILE A 96 -3.89 -11.76 -6.39
C ILE A 96 -4.66 -12.74 -5.49
N CYS A 97 -6.00 -12.77 -5.60
CA CYS A 97 -6.80 -13.79 -4.90
C CYS A 97 -6.43 -15.20 -5.35
N ASN A 98 -6.16 -15.42 -6.64
CA ASN A 98 -5.79 -16.73 -7.16
C ASN A 98 -4.38 -17.18 -6.74
N GLU A 99 -3.44 -16.25 -6.51
CA GLU A 99 -2.12 -16.58 -5.96
C GLU A 99 -2.19 -16.86 -4.46
N LEU A 100 -2.95 -16.07 -3.70
CA LEU A 100 -3.14 -16.28 -2.25
C LEU A 100 -3.85 -17.60 -1.92
N ASN A 101 -4.77 -18.05 -2.77
CA ASN A 101 -5.50 -19.30 -2.57
C ASN A 101 -4.69 -20.55 -3.01
N ASN A 102 -3.53 -20.35 -3.65
CA ASN A 102 -2.60 -21.39 -4.06
C ASN A 102 -1.38 -21.51 -3.12
N VAL A 103 -1.36 -20.75 -2.02
CA VAL A 103 -0.37 -20.87 -0.92
C VAL A 103 -1.03 -21.55 0.26
#